data_AF-A0A7C2YQW1-F1
#
_entry.id   AF-A0A7C2YQW1-F1
#
_cell.length_a   1.000
_cell.length_b   1.000
_cell.length_c   1.000
_cell.angle_alpha   90.00
_cell.angle_beta   90.00
_cell.angle_gamma   90.00
#
_symmetry.space_group_name_H-M   'P 1'
#
loop_
_entity.id
_entity.type
_entity.pdbx_description
1 polymer ?
#
loop_
_entity_poly.entity_id
_entity_poly.type
_entity_poly.pdbx_seq_one_letter_code
_entity_poly.pdbx_strand_id
1 'polypeptide(L)' 'MARRPLRRKHEPKTPRASVSFPPNVYEELEKLAVAKKVSIAWVVREAAEKYIADQWPLLEGTQREE' A
#
# COMPACT_ATOMS: atom_id res chain seq x y z
N MET A 1 41.60 16.82 8.59
CA MET A 1 40.61 16.75 7.50
C MET A 1 39.60 15.66 7.84
N ALA A 2 38.41 16.03 8.34
CA ALA A 2 37.35 15.05 8.63
C ALA A 2 36.58 14.73 7.35
N ARG A 3 36.48 13.43 7.01
CA ARG A 3 35.75 12.95 5.83
C ARG A 3 34.25 13.19 6.02
N ARG A 4 33.64 13.96 5.12
CA ARG A 4 32.18 14.18 5.05
C ARG A 4 31.49 12.83 4.82
N PRO A 5 30.54 12.40 5.67
CA PRO A 5 29.83 11.15 5.42
C PRO A 5 29.02 11.27 4.12
N LEU A 6 29.16 10.26 3.26
CA LEU A 6 28.39 10.15 2.02
C LEU A 6 26.90 10.04 2.38
N ARG A 7 26.11 10.93 1.80
CA ARG A 7 24.66 10.98 1.90
C ARG A 7 24.11 9.60 1.50
N ARG A 8 23.54 8.84 2.44
CA ARG A 8 22.87 7.56 2.12
C ARG A 8 21.83 7.82 1.03
N LYS A 9 21.91 7.06 -0.06
CA LYS A 9 20.90 7.05 -1.12
C LYS A 9 19.54 6.86 -0.45
N HIS A 10 18.65 7.79 -0.74
CA HIS A 10 17.33 7.89 -0.19
C HIS A 10 16.59 6.56 -0.45
N GLU A 11 16.34 5.78 0.60
CA GLU A 11 15.42 4.65 0.53
C GLU A 11 14.10 5.16 -0.07
N PRO A 12 13.40 4.37 -0.90
CA PRO A 12 12.13 4.79 -1.46
C PRO A 12 11.21 5.15 -0.30
N LYS A 13 10.96 6.46 -0.12
CA LYS A 13 10.08 6.95 0.94
C LYS A 13 8.70 6.41 0.63
N THR A 14 8.27 5.39 1.37
CA THR A 14 6.90 4.92 1.30
C THR A 14 6.03 6.07 1.84
N PRO A 15 5.21 6.72 0.99
CA PRO A 15 4.41 7.85 1.44
C PRO A 15 3.41 7.36 2.49
N ARG A 16 3.30 8.09 3.61
CA ARG A 16 2.30 7.83 4.64
C ARG A 16 1.09 8.71 4.38
N ALA A 17 -0.06 8.08 4.15
CA ALA A 17 -1.35 8.75 4.17
C ALA A 17 -2.02 8.51 5.52
N SER A 18 -2.67 9.55 6.06
CA SER A 18 -3.58 9.44 7.20
C SER A 18 -5.01 9.58 6.68
N VAL A 19 -5.85 8.59 6.94
CA VAL A 19 -7.25 8.57 6.52
C VAL A 19 -8.11 8.20 7.73
N SER A 20 -9.29 8.81 7.82
CA SER A 20 -10.28 8.47 8.85
C SER A 20 -11.34 7.57 8.23
N PHE A 21 -11.58 6.42 8.84
CA PHE A 21 -12.62 5.49 8.42
C PHE A 21 -13.89 5.72 9.23
N PRO A 22 -15.09 5.57 8.62
CA PRO A 22 -16.31 5.49 9.40
C PRO A 22 -16.27 4.23 10.30
N PRO A 23 -16.94 4.27 11.48
CA PRO A 23 -16.76 3.26 12.52
C PRO A 23 -17.14 1.85 12.05
N ASN A 24 -18.25 1.73 11.32
CA ASN A 24 -18.71 0.47 10.75
C ASN A 24 -17.68 -0.18 9.82
N VAL A 25 -16.97 0.61 9.01
CA VAL A 25 -15.93 0.08 8.11
C VAL A 25 -14.68 -0.31 8.89
N TYR A 26 -14.32 0.46 9.91
CA TYR A 26 -13.16 0.14 10.75
C TYR A 26 -13.34 -1.18 11.50
N GLU A 27 -14.53 -1.43 12.06
CA GLU A 27 -14.87 -2.69 12.73
C GLU A 27 -14.73 -3.90 11.79
N GLU A 28 -15.20 -3.77 10.55
CA GLU A 28 -15.05 -4.84 9.55
C GLU A 28 -13.58 -5.06 9.17
N LEU A 29 -12.80 -3.98 8.99
CA LEU A 29 -11.35 -4.09 8.73
C LEU A 29 -10.61 -4.77 9.89
N GLU A 30 -11.00 -4.50 11.14
CA GLU A 30 -10.43 -5.16 12.33
C GLU A 30 -10.74 -6.66 12.33
N LYS A 31 -11.99 -7.05 12.08
CA LYS A 31 -12.39 -8.47 11.97
C LYS A 31 -11.59 -9.19 10.89
N LEU A 32 -11.41 -8.56 9.72
CA LEU A 32 -10.60 -9.11 8.63
C LEU A 32 -9.13 -9.25 9.03
N ALA A 33 -8.57 -8.25 9.71
CA ALA A 33 -7.19 -8.25 10.17
C ALA A 33 -6.93 -9.40 11.16
N VAL A 34 -7.83 -9.57 12.14
CA VAL A 34 -7.76 -10.67 13.13
C VAL A 34 -7.88 -12.02 12.44
N ALA A 35 -8.87 -12.21 11.56
CA ALA A 35 -9.08 -13.46 10.85
C ALA A 35 -7.87 -13.87 10.00
N LYS A 36 -7.24 -12.91 9.33
CA LYS A 36 -6.03 -13.12 8.50
C LYS A 36 -4.72 -13.11 9.32
N LYS A 37 -4.77 -12.80 10.62
CA LYS A 37 -3.59 -12.61 11.51
C LYS A 37 -2.60 -11.57 10.98
N VAL A 38 -3.12 -10.48 10.44
CA VAL A 38 -2.35 -9.36 9.89
C VAL A 38 -2.76 -8.06 10.56
N SER A 39 -2.02 -6.98 10.31
CA SER A 39 -2.40 -5.65 10.79
C SER A 39 -3.42 -4.98 9.86
N ILE A 40 -4.21 -4.04 10.41
CA ILE A 40 -5.16 -3.24 9.62
C ILE A 40 -4.45 -2.53 8.45
N ALA A 41 -3.24 -2.01 8.69
CA ALA A 41 -2.45 -1.37 7.63
C ALA A 41 -2.13 -2.32 6.46
N TRP A 42 -1.90 -3.61 6.75
CA TRP A 42 -1.71 -4.62 5.70
C TRP A 42 -3.01 -4.84 4.91
N VAL A 43 -4.16 -4.90 5.58
CA VAL A 43 -5.48 -5.04 4.92
C VAL A 43 -5.77 -3.84 4.02
N VAL A 44 -5.50 -2.62 4.50
CA VAL A 44 -5.69 -1.39 3.72
C VAL A 44 -4.78 -1.37 2.49
N ARG A 45 -3.53 -1.82 2.64
CA ARG A 45 -2.61 -1.95 1.50
C ARG A 45 -3.13 -2.93 0.45
N GLU A 46 -3.53 -4.14 0.86
CA GLU A 46 -4.04 -5.17 -0.04
C GLU A 46 -5.32 -4.71 -0.77
N ALA A 47 -6.22 -4.07 -0.03
CA ALA A 47 -7.45 -3.48 -0.59
C ALA A 47 -7.14 -2.35 -1.59
N ALA A 48 -6.14 -1.52 -1.32
CA ALA A 48 -5.72 -0.47 -2.24
C ALA A 48 -5.12 -1.05 -3.53
N GLU A 49 -4.28 -2.09 -3.42
CA GLU A 49 -3.71 -2.78 -4.60
C GLU A 49 -4.81 -3.39 -5.48
N LYS A 50 -5.79 -4.06 -4.86
CA LYS A 50 -6.95 -4.60 -5.58
C LYS A 50 -7.83 -3.52 -6.18
N TYR A 51 -8.08 -2.43 -5.46
CA TYR A 51 -8.88 -1.33 -5.98
C TYR A 51 -8.22 -0.69 -7.21
N ILE A 52 -6.90 -0.46 -7.18
CA ILE A 52 -6.18 0.05 -8.34
C ILE A 52 -6.27 -0.91 -9.53
N ALA A 53 -6.09 -2.21 -9.30
CA ALA A 53 -6.19 -3.22 -10.35
C ALA A 53 -7.61 -3.28 -10.97
N ASP A 54 -8.65 -3.24 -10.13
CA ASP A 54 -10.06 -3.23 -10.55
C ASP A 54 -10.45 -1.97 -11.33
N GLN A 55 -9.82 -0.83 -11.02
CA GLN A 55 -10.03 0.42 -11.76
C GLN A 55 -9.20 0.50 -13.05
N TRP A 56 -8.19 -0.36 -13.24
CA TRP A 56 -7.33 -0.38 -14.42
C TRP A 56 -7.31 -1.71 -15.22
N PRO A 57 -8.46 -2.35 -15.50
CA PRO A 57 -8.51 -3.56 -16.33
C PRO A 57 -8.04 -3.30 -17.78
N LEU A 58 -7.88 -2.03 -18.18
CA LEU A 58 -7.44 -1.62 -19.51
C LEU A 58 -5.94 -1.81 -19.80
N LEU A 59 -5.10 -2.17 -18.82
CA LEU A 59 -3.65 -2.38 -19.05
C LEU A 59 -3.25 -3.85 -19.27
N GLU A 60 -4.14 -4.82 -19.04
CA GLU A 60 -3.82 -6.25 -19.23
C GLU A 60 -3.83 -6.69 -20.71
N GLY A 61 -4.20 -5.81 -21.65
CA GLY A 61 -4.28 -6.10 -23.09
C GLY A 61 -3.17 -5.54 -23.99
N THR A 62 -2.21 -4.74 -23.49
CA THR A 62 -1.22 -4.03 -24.35
C THR A 62 0.22 -4.15 -23.81
N GLN A 63 0.64 -5.36 -23.46
CA GLN A 63 2.04 -5.69 -23.17
C GLN A 63 2.38 -7.09 -23.75
N ARG A 64 2.01 -7.35 -25.00
CA ARG A 64 2.53 -8.45 -25.85
C ARG A 64 2.65 -7.98 -27.29
N GLU A 65 3.53 -7.03 -27.51
CA GLU A 65 4.19 -6.80 -28.79
C GLU A 65 5.47 -6.03 -28.43
N GLU A 66 6.59 -6.75 -28.34
CA GLU A 66 7.74 -6.69 -29.25
C GLU A 66 8.83 -7.68 -28.80
#